data_AF-A0A5Q0JZB3-F1
#
_entry.id   AF-A0A5Q0JZB3-F1
#
_cell.length_a   1.000
_cell.length_b   1.000
_cell.length_c   1.000
_cell.angle_alpha   90.00
_cell.angle_beta   90.00
_cell.angle_gamma   90.00
#
_symmetry.space_group_name_H-M   'P 1'
#
loop_
_entity.id
_entity.type
_entity.pdbx_description
1 polymer ?
#
loop_
_entity_poly.entity_id
_entity_poly.type
_entity_poly.pdbx_seq_one_letter_code
_entity_poly.pdbx_strand_id
1 'polypeptide(L)'
;MKYFKIIVLVFVSAVFLNSCKDTSEAPKQGASKSPQALDVKTPTKSATTQPISADSGQNALGIWHYTCIKGCPGGAGTTGKCNNCGSLLAHNPAYHGSANMNSAPASSAPFANPPVAAPTAPAGQNSAGVWHYTCSKGCAGGSGVVEPCASCGETLVHNVAFHQ
;
A
#
# COMPACT_ATOMS: atom_id res chain seq x y z
N MET A 1 44.23 -15.30 -27.32
CA MET A 1 42.95 -15.59 -26.65
C MET A 1 42.74 -14.91 -25.29
N LYS A 2 43.78 -14.44 -24.57
CA LYS A 2 43.62 -13.84 -23.23
C LYS A 2 43.29 -12.34 -23.25
N TYR A 3 43.63 -11.64 -24.33
CA TYR A 3 43.36 -10.21 -24.51
C TYR A 3 42.01 -9.89 -25.15
N PHE A 4 41.36 -10.87 -25.78
CA PHE A 4 40.05 -10.69 -26.41
C PHE A 4 38.93 -10.42 -25.38
N LYS A 5 39.04 -10.99 -24.17
CA LYS A 5 38.11 -10.74 -23.06
C LYS A 5 38.26 -9.34 -22.44
N ILE A 6 39.43 -8.72 -22.57
CA ILE A 6 39.68 -7.38 -22.03
C ILE A 6 39.13 -6.30 -22.99
N ILE A 7 39.17 -6.56 -24.31
CA ILE A 7 38.67 -5.63 -25.33
C ILE A 7 37.13 -5.52 -25.30
N VAL A 8 36.42 -6.62 -24.99
CA VAL A 8 34.94 -6.62 -24.87
C VAL A 8 34.46 -5.88 -23.61
N LEU A 9 35.24 -5.86 -22.53
CA LEU A 9 34.89 -5.15 -21.30
C LEU A 9 34.98 -3.61 -21.45
N VAL A 10 35.86 -3.12 -22.32
CA VAL A 10 36.08 -1.66 -22.50
C VAL A 10 35.03 -1.04 -23.44
N PHE A 11 34.47 -1.79 -24.39
CA PHE A 11 33.51 -1.25 -25.35
C PHE A 11 32.07 -1.10 -24.83
N VAL A 12 31.68 -1.82 -23.77
CA VAL A 12 30.31 -1.75 -23.20
C VAL A 12 30.13 -0.54 -22.28
N SER A 13 31.21 0.01 -21.73
CA SER A 13 31.16 1.16 -20.81
C SER A 13 31.01 2.53 -21.52
N ALA A 14 31.14 2.59 -22.84
CA ALA A 14 31.12 3.84 -23.60
C ALA A 14 29.73 4.28 -24.11
N VAL A 15 28.66 3.53 -23.82
CA VAL A 15 27.31 3.77 -24.39
C VAL A 15 26.36 4.48 -23.42
N PHE A 16 26.78 4.80 -22.19
CA PHE A 16 25.90 5.42 -21.18
C PHE A 16 26.02 6.95 -21.03
N LEU A 17 26.68 7.66 -21.96
CA LEU A 17 26.89 9.12 -21.87
C LEU A 17 26.20 9.93 -22.98
N ASN A 18 25.01 9.54 -23.43
CA ASN A 18 24.19 10.40 -24.29
C ASN A 18 22.71 10.41 -23.85
N SER A 19 22.20 11.63 -23.61
CA SER A 19 20.85 12.04 -23.13
C SER A 19 20.71 12.12 -21.59
N CYS A 20 20.59 13.27 -20.94
CA CYS A 20 20.19 14.60 -21.37
C CYS A 20 20.97 15.71 -20.66
N LYS A 21 21.12 16.78 -21.43
CA LYS A 21 21.82 18.04 -21.22
C LYS A 21 21.02 18.96 -20.27
N ASP A 22 21.74 19.59 -19.34
CA ASP A 22 21.23 20.55 -18.35
C ASP A 22 20.62 21.81 -18.97
N THR A 23 19.56 22.31 -18.34
CA THR A 23 19.31 23.76 -18.25
C THR A 23 18.99 24.09 -16.79
N SER A 24 19.97 24.72 -16.14
CA SER A 24 19.86 25.35 -14.84
C SER A 24 19.23 26.73 -15.00
N GLU A 25 18.18 27.05 -14.25
CA GLU A 25 17.94 28.41 -13.73
C GLU A 25 17.13 28.36 -12.42
N ALA A 26 17.74 28.83 -11.34
CA ALA A 26 17.07 29.51 -10.23
C ALA A 26 17.88 30.80 -9.96
N PRO A 27 17.41 31.83 -9.23
CA PRO A 27 16.07 32.11 -8.68
C PRO A 27 15.58 33.55 -9.01
N LYS A 28 14.31 33.91 -8.76
CA LYS A 28 13.93 35.25 -8.26
C LYS A 28 12.66 35.23 -7.40
N GLN A 29 12.81 35.73 -6.18
CA GLN A 29 11.73 36.22 -5.34
C GLN A 29 11.02 37.41 -6.00
N GLY A 30 9.71 37.52 -5.80
CA GLY A 30 8.92 38.67 -6.18
C GLY A 30 7.55 38.63 -5.54
N ALA A 31 7.44 39.17 -4.33
CA ALA A 31 6.17 39.45 -3.67
C ALA A 31 5.32 40.42 -4.52
N SER A 32 4.03 40.15 -4.70
CA SER A 32 3.02 41.22 -4.75
C SER A 32 1.59 40.68 -4.59
N LYS A 33 1.03 40.95 -3.40
CA LYS A 33 -0.34 41.42 -3.10
C LYS A 33 -1.55 40.81 -3.84
N SER A 34 -2.37 40.14 -3.02
CA SER A 34 -3.85 40.16 -2.95
C SER A 34 -4.57 41.25 -3.77
N PRO A 35 -5.75 40.96 -4.32
CA PRO A 35 -6.96 41.23 -3.52
C PRO A 35 -7.83 40.01 -3.27
N GLN A 36 -8.42 40.03 -2.07
CA GLN A 36 -9.57 39.25 -1.65
C GLN A 36 -10.76 39.53 -2.56
N ALA A 37 -11.55 38.49 -2.84
CA ALA A 37 -13.00 38.61 -2.89
C ALA A 37 -13.58 37.38 -2.18
N LEU A 38 -14.23 37.68 -1.06
CA LEU A 38 -15.04 36.79 -0.24
C LEU A 38 -16.19 36.23 -1.07
N ASP A 39 -16.48 34.93 -0.92
CA ASP A 39 -17.85 34.52 -0.66
C ASP A 39 -17.85 33.28 0.24
N VAL A 40 -18.15 33.51 1.52
CA VAL A 40 -18.46 32.48 2.49
C VAL A 40 -19.96 32.27 2.42
N LYS A 41 -20.39 31.11 1.91
CA LYS A 41 -21.51 30.37 2.50
C LYS A 41 -21.42 28.87 2.20
N THR A 42 -21.21 28.13 3.30
CA THR A 42 -21.58 26.72 3.53
C THR A 42 -20.76 25.64 2.80
N PRO A 43 -19.91 24.84 3.49
CA PRO A 43 -19.38 23.62 2.89
C PRO A 43 -20.45 22.53 3.05
N THR A 44 -21.32 22.42 2.04
CA THR A 44 -21.98 21.14 1.77
C THR A 44 -20.87 20.16 1.41
N LYS A 45 -20.76 19.10 2.21
CA LYS A 45 -19.89 17.94 2.02
C LYS A 45 -20.17 17.33 0.64
N SER A 46 -19.48 17.83 -0.37
CA SER A 46 -19.50 17.26 -1.72
C SER A 46 -18.25 16.40 -1.86
N ALA A 47 -18.48 15.10 -2.01
CA ALA A 47 -17.44 14.14 -2.32
C ALA A 47 -16.93 14.44 -3.73
N THR A 48 -15.88 15.26 -3.83
CA THR A 48 -15.10 15.40 -5.06
C THR A 48 -14.33 14.10 -5.24
N THR A 49 -14.81 13.25 -6.15
CA THR A 49 -14.06 12.11 -6.67
C THR A 49 -12.88 12.66 -7.47
N GLN A 50 -11.79 12.97 -6.77
CA GLN A 50 -10.52 13.33 -7.39
C GLN A 50 -9.94 12.07 -8.05
N PRO A 51 -9.44 12.13 -9.30
CA PRO A 51 -8.85 10.96 -9.95
C PRO A 51 -7.64 10.51 -9.15
N ILE A 52 -7.72 9.29 -8.64
CA ILE A 52 -6.74 8.69 -7.73
C ILE A 52 -5.51 8.35 -8.57
N SER A 53 -4.48 9.19 -8.48
CA SER A 53 -3.16 8.81 -8.98
C SER A 53 -2.67 7.64 -8.12
N ALA A 54 -2.10 6.62 -8.76
CA ALA A 54 -1.55 5.42 -8.12
C ALA A 54 -0.46 5.71 -7.06
N ASP A 55 0.02 6.96 -7.01
CA ASP A 55 1.00 7.48 -6.05
C ASP A 55 0.39 7.92 -4.70
N SER A 56 -0.94 7.98 -4.58
CA SER A 56 -1.60 8.47 -3.36
C SER A 56 -1.54 7.50 -2.18
N GLY A 57 -1.16 6.23 -2.37
CA GLY A 57 -1.18 5.23 -1.29
C GLY A 57 -2.58 4.84 -0.79
N GLN A 58 -3.64 5.37 -1.42
CA GLN A 58 -5.03 5.02 -1.16
C GLN A 58 -5.55 4.01 -2.19
N ASN A 59 -6.48 3.15 -1.79
CA ASN A 59 -7.19 2.27 -2.72
C ASN A 59 -8.30 3.04 -3.45
N ALA A 60 -9.03 2.35 -4.34
CA ALA A 60 -10.13 2.95 -5.11
C ALA A 60 -11.27 3.54 -4.26
N LEU A 61 -11.34 3.18 -2.97
CA LEU A 61 -12.33 3.66 -2.01
C LEU A 61 -11.78 4.80 -1.13
N GLY A 62 -10.56 5.29 -1.39
CA GLY A 62 -9.91 6.32 -0.58
C GLY A 62 -9.36 5.81 0.76
N ILE A 63 -9.29 4.49 0.97
CA ILE A 63 -8.73 3.91 2.20
C ILE A 63 -7.21 3.87 2.08
N TRP A 64 -6.51 4.33 3.11
CA TRP A 64 -5.04 4.31 3.21
C TRP A 64 -4.51 2.93 3.59
N HIS A 65 -3.37 2.53 2.99
CA HIS A 65 -2.71 1.26 3.32
C HIS A 65 -2.08 1.29 4.72
N TYR A 66 -1.48 2.42 5.09
CA TYR A 66 -0.92 2.66 6.41
C TYR A 66 -1.49 3.93 7.04
N THR A 67 -1.91 3.85 8.31
CA THR A 67 -2.55 4.94 9.06
C THR A 67 -1.82 5.24 10.36
N CYS A 68 -1.97 6.46 10.86
CA CYS A 68 -1.29 6.89 12.08
C CYS A 68 -1.88 6.21 13.34
N ILE A 69 -1.03 5.59 14.15
CA ILE A 69 -1.43 4.95 15.43
C ILE A 69 -2.04 5.95 16.44
N LYS A 70 -1.78 7.25 16.27
CA LYS A 70 -2.33 8.33 17.11
C LYS A 70 -3.63 8.90 16.54
N GLY A 71 -4.16 8.38 15.44
CA GLY A 71 -5.41 8.85 14.83
C GLY A 71 -5.28 10.18 14.09
N CYS A 72 -4.08 10.59 13.69
CA CYS A 72 -3.92 11.77 12.84
C CYS A 72 -4.54 11.55 11.46
N PRO A 73 -5.07 12.60 10.80
CA PRO A 73 -5.61 12.49 9.46
C PRO A 73 -4.53 12.12 8.44
N GLY A 74 -4.93 11.39 7.39
CA GLY A 74 -4.05 10.94 6.31
C GLY A 74 -3.41 9.57 6.55
N GLY A 75 -2.43 9.24 5.73
CA GLY A 75 -1.73 7.96 5.76
C GLY A 75 -0.60 7.89 4.73
N ALA A 76 -0.16 6.68 4.41
CA ALA A 76 0.79 6.42 3.34
C ALA A 76 0.50 5.08 2.64
N GLY A 77 1.07 4.91 1.44
CA GLY A 77 1.07 3.63 0.72
C GLY A 77 2.08 2.62 1.29
N THR A 78 3.03 3.09 2.10
CA THR A 78 4.14 2.32 2.66
C THR A 78 4.32 2.59 4.16
N THR A 79 5.09 1.74 4.84
CA THR A 79 5.48 1.93 6.24
C THR A 79 6.28 3.22 6.43
N GLY A 80 6.13 3.90 7.57
CA GLY A 80 6.92 5.09 7.85
C GLY A 80 6.44 5.86 9.08
N LYS A 81 6.81 7.14 9.14
CA LYS A 81 6.33 8.08 10.16
C LYS A 81 5.16 8.89 9.62
N CYS A 82 4.21 9.21 10.49
CA CYS A 82 3.12 10.13 10.19
C CYS A 82 3.66 11.55 10.03
N ASN A 83 3.35 12.19 8.91
CA ASN A 83 3.79 13.57 8.63
C ASN A 83 3.24 14.60 9.63
N ASN A 84 2.12 14.29 10.30
CA ASN A 84 1.48 15.22 11.22
C ASN A 84 2.04 15.16 12.65
N CYS A 85 2.57 14.00 13.08
CA CYS A 85 2.97 13.81 14.48
C CYS A 85 4.23 12.96 14.69
N GLY A 86 4.88 12.51 13.62
CA GLY A 86 6.12 11.72 13.66
C GLY A 86 5.99 10.29 14.22
N SER A 87 4.80 9.90 14.71
CA SER A 87 4.53 8.55 15.21
C SER A 87 4.51 7.54 14.06
N LEU A 88 4.78 6.26 14.35
CA LEU A 88 4.79 5.22 13.32
C LEU A 88 3.39 5.04 12.70
N LEU A 89 3.38 4.73 11.40
CA LEU A 89 2.18 4.28 10.70
C LEU A 89 2.00 2.77 10.90
N ALA A 90 0.77 2.35 11.16
CA ALA A 90 0.39 0.94 11.25
C ALA A 90 -0.35 0.52 9.98
N HIS A 91 -0.22 -0.75 9.62
CA HIS A 91 -0.95 -1.34 8.50
C HIS A 91 -2.46 -1.30 8.78
N ASN A 92 -3.24 -0.88 7.78
CA ASN A 92 -4.69 -0.79 7.85
C ASN A 92 -5.35 -1.98 7.15
N PRO A 93 -5.94 -2.94 7.89
CA PRO A 93 -6.56 -4.13 7.29
C PRO A 93 -7.69 -3.82 6.30
N ALA A 94 -8.38 -2.68 6.45
CA ALA A 94 -9.48 -2.29 5.57
C ALA A 94 -9.01 -1.93 4.14
N TYR A 95 -7.71 -1.73 3.93
CA TYR A 95 -7.16 -1.37 2.61
C TYR A 95 -7.38 -2.46 1.56
N HIS A 96 -7.27 -3.73 1.94
CA HIS A 96 -7.41 -4.88 1.05
C HIS A 96 -8.84 -5.42 0.98
N GLY A 97 -9.80 -4.79 1.66
CA GLY A 97 -11.21 -5.17 1.59
C GLY A 97 -11.77 -4.94 0.20
N SER A 98 -12.14 -6.01 -0.51
CA SER A 98 -12.94 -5.91 -1.74
C SER A 98 -14.30 -5.30 -1.42
N ALA A 99 -14.90 -4.60 -2.38
CA ALA A 99 -16.23 -4.00 -2.30
C ALA A 99 -17.39 -5.02 -2.21
N ASN A 100 -17.26 -6.09 -1.42
CA ASN A 100 -18.41 -6.80 -0.88
C ASN A 100 -18.97 -5.99 0.30
N MET A 101 -19.50 -4.83 -0.04
CA MET A 101 -20.42 -4.08 0.81
C MET A 101 -21.76 -4.83 0.81
N ASN A 102 -21.79 -5.99 1.46
CA ASN A 102 -23.03 -6.52 2.03
C ASN A 102 -22.93 -6.51 3.55
N SER A 103 -22.39 -5.41 4.10
CA SER A 103 -22.68 -5.03 5.48
C SER A 103 -23.98 -4.25 5.43
N ALA A 104 -25.07 -4.93 5.78
CA ALA A 104 -26.37 -4.31 6.02
C ALA A 104 -26.23 -3.07 6.92
N PRO A 105 -27.07 -2.03 6.77
CA PRO A 105 -27.00 -0.85 7.62
C PRO A 105 -27.06 -1.28 9.09
N ALA A 106 -26.08 -0.83 9.88
CA ALA A 106 -26.06 -1.03 11.31
C ALA A 106 -27.39 -0.51 11.89
N SER A 107 -28.21 -1.43 12.37
CA SER A 107 -29.49 -1.11 13.00
C SER A 107 -29.20 -0.39 14.32
N SER A 108 -29.72 0.82 14.47
CA SER A 108 -29.59 1.67 15.66
C SER A 108 -30.47 1.22 16.84
N ALA A 109 -30.74 -0.08 16.96
CA ALA A 109 -31.51 -0.63 18.08
C ALA A 109 -30.57 -0.93 19.27
N PRO A 110 -30.83 -0.38 20.47
CA PRO A 110 -29.93 -0.44 21.62
C PRO A 110 -29.71 -1.85 22.22
N PHE A 111 -30.34 -2.90 21.67
CA PHE A 111 -30.29 -4.27 22.22
C PHE A 111 -30.27 -5.39 21.18
N ALA A 112 -29.76 -5.16 19.96
CA ALA A 112 -29.51 -6.28 19.05
C ALA A 112 -28.25 -7.05 19.51
N ASN A 113 -28.41 -8.32 19.89
CA ASN A 113 -27.26 -9.21 20.06
C ASN A 113 -26.44 -9.19 18.76
N PRO A 114 -25.11 -8.96 18.84
CA PRO A 114 -24.28 -8.90 17.65
C PRO A 114 -24.39 -10.23 16.89
N PRO A 115 -24.49 -10.19 15.54
CA PRO A 115 -24.39 -11.42 14.76
C PRO A 115 -23.07 -12.10 15.12
N VAL A 116 -23.14 -13.39 15.43
CA VAL A 116 -21.95 -14.24 15.62
C VAL A 116 -21.09 -14.07 14.37
N ALA A 117 -19.96 -13.39 14.53
CA ALA A 117 -19.00 -13.20 13.45
C ALA A 117 -18.56 -14.60 13.00
N ALA A 118 -18.66 -14.85 11.69
CA ALA A 118 -18.04 -16.03 11.10
C ALA A 118 -16.55 -16.04 11.50
N PRO A 119 -15.96 -17.22 11.81
CA PRO A 119 -14.56 -17.29 12.20
C PRO A 119 -13.69 -16.66 11.11
N THR A 120 -13.06 -15.53 11.45
CA THR A 120 -12.06 -14.90 10.61
C THR A 120 -10.93 -15.89 10.42
N ALA A 121 -10.64 -16.25 9.17
CA ALA A 121 -9.49 -17.10 8.86
C ALA A 121 -8.22 -16.48 9.50
N PRO A 122 -7.33 -17.29 10.09
CA PRO A 122 -6.05 -16.80 10.59
C PRO A 122 -5.33 -15.97 9.52
N ALA A 123 -4.62 -14.92 9.94
CA ALA A 123 -3.91 -14.04 9.03
C ALA A 123 -3.01 -14.87 8.08
N GLY A 124 -3.28 -14.78 6.77
CA GLY A 124 -2.57 -15.53 5.74
C GLY A 124 -3.32 -16.73 5.14
N GLN A 125 -4.52 -17.05 5.64
CA GLN A 125 -5.41 -18.06 5.05
C GLN A 125 -6.62 -17.41 4.36
N ASN A 126 -7.11 -18.03 3.29
CA ASN A 126 -8.39 -17.66 2.68
C ASN A 126 -9.57 -18.23 3.48
N SER A 127 -10.80 -17.94 3.07
CA SER A 127 -12.01 -18.42 3.75
C SER A 127 -12.16 -19.94 3.77
N ALA A 128 -11.47 -20.66 2.88
CA ALA A 128 -11.40 -22.12 2.87
C ALA A 128 -10.25 -22.69 3.73
N GLY A 129 -9.48 -21.84 4.41
CA GLY A 129 -8.33 -22.25 5.23
C GLY A 129 -7.06 -22.54 4.41
N VAL A 130 -7.01 -22.16 3.13
CA VAL A 130 -5.82 -22.36 2.28
C VAL A 130 -4.81 -21.24 2.58
N TRP A 131 -3.54 -21.60 2.79
CA TRP A 131 -2.45 -20.65 3.01
C TRP A 131 -1.97 -20.01 1.70
N HIS A 132 -1.58 -18.73 1.74
CA HIS A 132 -1.02 -17.99 0.61
C HIS A 132 0.38 -18.51 0.22
N TYR A 133 1.20 -18.86 1.21
CA TYR A 133 2.50 -19.49 1.04
C TYR A 133 2.56 -20.82 1.77
N THR A 134 3.05 -21.87 1.10
CA THR A 134 3.08 -23.25 1.61
C THR A 134 4.45 -23.89 1.43
N CYS A 135 4.74 -24.94 2.20
CA CYS A 135 5.99 -25.65 2.10
C CYS A 135 5.98 -26.61 0.90
N SER A 136 6.95 -26.47 0.00
CA SER A 136 7.13 -27.38 -1.15
C SER A 136 7.45 -28.82 -0.76
N LYS A 137 7.89 -29.05 0.49
CA LYS A 137 8.15 -30.37 1.07
C LYS A 137 6.91 -30.99 1.74
N GLY A 138 5.77 -30.30 1.74
CA GLY A 138 4.53 -30.79 2.34
C GLY A 138 4.48 -30.72 3.87
N CYS A 139 5.32 -29.88 4.49
CA CYS A 139 5.20 -29.61 5.93
C CYS A 139 3.84 -28.96 6.25
N ALA A 140 3.31 -29.25 7.43
CA ALA A 140 2.06 -28.66 7.91
C ALA A 140 2.23 -27.15 8.15
N GLY A 141 1.18 -26.38 7.85
CA GLY A 141 1.14 -24.94 8.02
C GLY A 141 1.52 -24.15 6.76
N GLY A 142 1.79 -22.86 6.95
CA GLY A 142 2.08 -21.92 5.88
C GLY A 142 2.16 -20.50 6.42
N SER A 143 2.11 -19.51 5.53
CA SER A 143 2.16 -18.10 5.89
C SER A 143 1.35 -17.22 4.94
N GLY A 144 1.01 -16.02 5.41
CA GLY A 144 0.52 -14.94 4.58
C GLY A 144 1.62 -14.20 3.80
N VAL A 145 2.90 -14.43 4.14
CA VAL A 145 4.07 -13.76 3.57
C VAL A 145 5.16 -14.77 3.18
N VAL A 146 6.14 -14.32 2.37
CA VAL A 146 7.31 -15.13 2.04
C VAL A 146 8.23 -15.19 3.25
N GLU A 147 8.36 -16.37 3.84
CA GLU A 147 9.25 -16.63 4.97
C GLU A 147 9.73 -18.09 4.98
N PRO A 148 10.74 -18.44 5.79
CA PRO A 148 11.15 -19.84 5.98
C PRO A 148 10.05 -20.68 6.64
N CYS A 149 9.90 -21.92 6.21
CA CYS A 149 9.02 -22.90 6.83
C CYS A 149 9.48 -23.20 8.26
N ALA A 150 8.60 -23.04 9.24
CA ALA A 150 8.91 -23.31 10.64
C ALA A 150 9.38 -24.75 10.92
N SER A 151 8.99 -25.71 10.08
CA SER A 151 9.36 -27.13 10.26
C SER A 151 10.69 -27.51 9.61
N CYS A 152 11.02 -26.95 8.44
CA CYS A 152 12.16 -27.41 7.65
C CYS A 152 13.11 -26.32 7.16
N GLY A 153 12.83 -25.05 7.47
CA GLY A 153 13.68 -23.90 7.11
C GLY A 153 13.67 -23.50 5.63
N GLU A 154 13.04 -24.29 4.75
CA GLU A 154 12.92 -23.94 3.33
C GLU A 154 11.97 -22.77 3.11
N THR A 155 12.29 -21.90 2.16
CA THR A 155 11.43 -20.76 1.82
C THR A 155 10.06 -21.25 1.34
N LEU A 156 9.00 -20.72 1.95
CA LEU A 156 7.64 -21.05 1.54
C LEU A 156 7.38 -20.54 0.11
N VAL A 157 6.68 -21.35 -0.67
CA VAL A 157 6.34 -21.07 -2.06
C VAL A 157 4.90 -20.60 -2.19
N HIS A 158 4.65 -19.72 -3.16
CA HIS A 158 3.31 -19.23 -3.44
C HIS A 158 2.35 -20.37 -3.79
N ASN A 159 1.19 -20.39 -3.15
CA ASN A 159 0.16 -21.39 -3.34
C ASN A 159 -0.96 -20.85 -4.22
N VAL A 160 -0.99 -21.29 -5.47
CA VAL A 160 -2.00 -20.85 -6.46
C VAL A 160 -3.44 -21.14 -6.03
N ALA A 161 -3.67 -22.16 -5.20
CA ALA A 161 -5.01 -22.49 -4.71
C ALA A 161 -5.57 -21.44 -3.73
N PHE A 162 -4.74 -20.52 -3.25
CA PHE A 162 -5.17 -19.44 -2.34
C PHE A 162 -6.18 -18.50 -3.00
N HIS A 163 -6.08 -18.28 -4.31
CA HIS A 163 -6.89 -17.32 -5.08
C HIS A 163 -8.09 -17.95 -5.80
N GLN A 164 -8.38 -19.22 -5.52
CA GLN A 164 -9.45 -20.00 -6.15
C GLN A 164 -10.78 -19.86 -5.41
#